data_AF-A0A0L9V309-F1
#
_entry.id   AF-A0A0L9V309-F1
#
_cell.length_a   1.000
_cell.length_b   1.000
_cell.length_c   1.000
_cell.angle_alpha   90.00
_cell.angle_beta   90.00
_cell.angle_gamma   90.00
#
_symmetry.space_group_name_H-M   'P 1'
#
loop_
_entity.id
_entity.type
_entity.pdbx_description
1 polymer ?
#
loop_
_entity_poly.entity_id
_entity_poly.type
_entity_poly.pdbx_seq_one_letter_code
_entity_poly.pdbx_strand_id
1 'polypeptide(L)'
;MDDVLPKVSRPSVRKRALGVILPRGSRPGARYKGAPGRHLEALSRSSSVQMTLVQRAEDVRQRTLVQSEDARPALVQRSSRDARPAESRSLWRDLFSVRLESVHINESSLQGTFGSFVPCYIKGFDKSDLNNLLFDEFNVNYNTLEPIFRQGSCLLKTVVEDVVKYTDNGAPIKRHRRKIIPVHSKKIAGKRFWNEHILLLKELGGFIEEINNVTPEYVRSFEFDSKLMPSTWIVVRIDGCHFHRFSEVHEFVKPNDDRALNLMNLCAVAVLEKFWEDIVFAYGVSDEYSFIIKKTCNLYQRRANKMVSAIVSFFTSTYVMRWNEFFPQSELKYPPSFDGRAVCYPSTEILRDYLSWRQVDCHINNQYNSCFWKLVASGKSKREAQNSLKGGQLQKKIEELAIDYNKLPVMFRQGSSVYRDKVDTVPTHEENGNSFESKGKVIVEHVDIIGPTFWLEHLNILDE
;
A
#
# COMPACT_ATOMS: atom_id res chain seq x y z
N MET A 1 -73.30 -3.99 -2.21
CA MET A 1 -73.16 -3.12 -1.03
C MET A 1 -72.65 -4.00 0.08
N ASP A 2 -71.43 -3.67 0.53
CA ASP A 2 -70.72 -4.08 1.74
C ASP A 2 -70.76 -5.55 2.17
N ASP A 3 -69.61 -6.22 2.05
CA ASP A 3 -69.21 -7.26 3.01
C ASP A 3 -67.68 -7.38 3.15
N VAL A 4 -67.19 -6.68 4.18
CA VAL A 4 -66.20 -7.05 5.19
C VAL A 4 -65.17 -8.15 4.87
N LEU A 5 -63.90 -7.72 4.75
CA LEU A 5 -62.69 -8.56 4.77
C LEU A 5 -62.41 -9.15 6.17
N PRO A 6 -61.98 -10.42 6.30
CA PRO A 6 -61.56 -11.00 7.58
C PRO A 6 -60.08 -10.70 7.92
N LYS A 7 -59.84 -10.38 9.20
CA LYS A 7 -58.50 -10.22 9.81
C LYS A 7 -57.84 -11.58 10.03
N VAL A 8 -56.61 -11.76 9.54
CA VAL A 8 -55.75 -12.91 9.82
C VAL A 8 -54.80 -12.58 10.99
N SER A 9 -54.76 -13.51 11.95
CA SER A 9 -54.04 -13.51 13.22
C SER A 9 -52.54 -13.77 13.07
N ARG A 10 -51.71 -13.09 13.85
CA ARG A 10 -50.27 -13.38 14.03
C ARG A 10 -50.05 -14.17 15.32
N PRO A 11 -49.23 -15.24 15.34
CA PRO A 11 -48.89 -15.93 16.57
C PRO A 11 -47.76 -15.23 17.34
N SER A 12 -47.85 -15.35 18.66
CA SER A 12 -46.96 -14.80 19.67
C SER A 12 -45.73 -15.68 19.91
N VAL A 13 -44.54 -15.08 20.06
CA VAL A 13 -43.35 -15.78 20.54
C VAL A 13 -42.74 -15.04 21.73
N ARG A 14 -42.69 -15.79 22.85
CA ARG A 14 -42.21 -15.41 24.19
C ARG A 14 -40.69 -15.17 24.18
N LYS A 15 -40.26 -14.07 24.82
CA LYS A 15 -38.87 -13.87 25.27
C LYS A 15 -38.60 -14.73 26.50
N ARG A 16 -37.57 -15.56 26.48
CA ARG A 16 -36.91 -16.10 27.69
C ARG A 16 -35.44 -15.69 27.67
N ALA A 17 -35.05 -15.08 28.79
CA ALA A 17 -33.70 -14.66 29.11
C ALA A 17 -32.92 -15.79 29.79
N LEU A 18 -31.63 -15.90 29.47
CA LEU A 18 -30.50 -16.53 30.17
C LEU A 18 -29.28 -15.91 29.45
N GLY A 19 -28.29 -15.22 30.01
CA GLY A 19 -27.77 -15.08 31.36
C GLY A 19 -26.25 -15.09 31.20
N VAL A 20 -25.58 -13.93 31.16
CA VAL A 20 -24.12 -13.84 31.21
C VAL A 20 -23.69 -12.70 32.14
N ILE A 21 -22.80 -13.08 33.04
CA ILE A 21 -22.30 -12.39 34.22
C ILE A 21 -21.28 -11.31 33.82
N LEU A 22 -21.47 -10.09 34.32
CA LEU A 22 -20.51 -8.98 34.28
C LEU A 22 -19.76 -8.91 35.63
N PRO A 23 -18.46 -8.58 35.67
CA PRO A 23 -17.83 -8.04 36.88
C PRO A 23 -18.20 -6.57 37.05
N ARG A 24 -18.66 -6.21 38.25
CA ARG A 24 -18.97 -4.84 38.71
C ARG A 24 -17.74 -4.15 39.32
N GLY A 25 -17.73 -2.81 39.19
CA GLY A 25 -16.98 -1.84 40.00
C GLY A 25 -16.06 -0.96 39.15
N SER A 26 -16.15 0.37 39.06
CA SER A 26 -16.86 1.38 39.85
C SER A 26 -16.98 2.68 39.02
N ARG A 27 -18.04 3.48 39.25
CA ARG A 27 -18.27 4.86 38.71
C ARG A 27 -17.23 5.87 39.29
N PRO A 28 -17.25 7.19 38.98
CA PRO A 28 -18.05 8.00 38.02
C PRO A 28 -17.21 8.98 37.15
N GLY A 29 -17.89 9.68 36.24
CA GLY A 29 -17.32 10.78 35.47
C GLY A 29 -16.85 11.96 36.33
N ALA A 30 -15.79 12.62 35.84
CA ALA A 30 -15.38 13.96 36.22
C ALA A 30 -15.08 14.75 34.95
N ARG A 31 -15.85 15.81 34.74
CA ARG A 31 -15.49 16.95 33.88
C ARG A 31 -14.21 17.56 34.43
N TYR A 32 -13.23 17.87 33.58
CA TYR A 32 -12.15 18.79 33.94
C TYR A 32 -12.27 20.10 33.17
N LYS A 33 -12.33 21.17 33.97
CA LYS A 33 -12.36 22.60 33.63
C LYS A 33 -10.95 23.06 33.21
N GLY A 34 -10.89 24.14 32.44
CA GLY A 34 -9.64 24.76 32.00
C GLY A 34 -8.80 25.43 33.11
N ALA A 35 -7.50 25.54 32.79
CA ALA A 35 -6.44 26.51 33.16
C ALA A 35 -6.21 26.87 34.66
N PRO A 36 -4.95 27.11 35.09
CA PRO A 36 -4.28 28.38 34.81
C PRO A 36 -2.77 28.28 34.50
N GLY A 37 -2.22 29.35 33.94
CA GLY A 37 -0.80 29.49 33.59
C GLY A 37 0.15 29.78 34.75
N ARG A 38 1.42 29.91 34.36
CA ARG A 38 2.65 30.26 35.12
C ARG A 38 3.25 29.17 36.00
N HIS A 39 4.27 28.52 35.47
CA HIS A 39 5.65 28.61 35.97
C HIS A 39 6.56 27.77 35.06
N LEU A 40 7.59 28.40 34.47
CA LEU A 40 8.95 27.89 34.28
C LEU A 40 9.71 28.80 33.29
N GLU A 41 9.96 30.03 33.72
CA GLU A 41 11.24 30.66 33.41
C GLU A 41 12.26 30.05 34.38
N ALA A 42 13.07 29.12 33.87
CA ALA A 42 14.41 28.87 34.38
C ALA A 42 15.14 27.93 33.41
N LEU A 43 16.36 28.35 33.06
CA LEU A 43 17.43 27.59 32.41
C LEU A 43 17.45 27.62 30.88
N SER A 44 17.86 28.80 30.42
CA SER A 44 18.68 28.98 29.23
C SER A 44 19.95 28.13 29.27
N ARG A 45 20.12 27.28 28.24
CA ARG A 45 21.36 27.04 27.45
C ARG A 45 21.27 25.69 26.72
N SER A 46 20.76 25.72 25.48
CA SER A 46 21.31 25.05 24.28
C SER A 46 20.20 24.81 23.24
N SER A 47 20.43 25.33 22.02
CA SER A 47 19.64 25.14 20.77
C SER A 47 18.19 25.70 20.76
N SER A 48 18.09 26.99 20.45
CA SER A 48 16.83 27.71 20.16
C SER A 48 16.03 27.10 19.01
N VAL A 49 16.69 26.41 18.08
CA VAL A 49 16.07 25.78 16.89
C VAL A 49 15.16 24.60 17.28
N GLN A 50 15.53 23.81 18.30
CA GLN A 50 14.74 22.64 18.72
C GLN A 50 13.41 22.99 19.39
N MET A 51 13.39 24.03 20.22
CA MET A 51 12.15 24.53 20.84
C MET A 51 11.19 25.09 19.78
N THR A 52 11.70 25.79 18.77
CA THR A 52 10.88 26.33 17.68
C THR A 52 10.28 25.23 16.80
N LEU A 53 11.01 24.14 16.55
CA LEU A 53 10.52 23.00 15.76
C LEU A 53 9.44 22.21 16.50
N VAL A 54 9.59 21.99 17.81
CA VAL A 54 8.59 21.28 18.63
C VAL A 54 7.32 22.13 18.78
N GLN A 55 7.45 23.44 19.03
CA GLN A 55 6.30 24.35 19.08
C GLN A 55 5.57 24.45 17.74
N ARG A 56 6.32 24.54 16.62
CA ARG A 56 5.72 24.52 15.27
C ARG A 56 5.04 23.18 14.97
N ALA A 57 5.60 22.07 15.44
CA ALA A 57 5.00 20.75 15.25
C ALA A 57 3.74 20.54 16.09
N GLU A 58 3.69 21.09 17.31
CA GLU A 58 2.47 21.14 18.12
C GLU A 58 1.42 22.05 17.49
N ASP A 59 1.80 23.22 16.97
CA ASP A 59 0.90 24.10 16.21
C ASP A 59 0.35 23.42 14.94
N VAL A 60 1.20 22.76 14.17
CA VAL A 60 0.81 21.99 12.97
C VAL A 60 -0.11 20.83 13.37
N ARG A 61 0.23 20.06 14.41
CA ARG A 61 -0.59 18.95 14.92
C ARG A 61 -1.96 19.43 15.41
N GLN A 62 -2.04 20.57 16.10
CA GLN A 62 -3.30 21.16 16.55
C GLN A 62 -4.15 21.66 15.37
N ARG A 63 -3.53 22.22 14.32
CA ARG A 63 -4.25 22.60 13.08
C ARG A 63 -4.77 21.40 12.29
N THR A 64 -4.05 20.28 12.29
CA THR A 64 -4.46 19.07 11.53
C THR A 64 -5.57 18.29 12.25
N LEU A 65 -5.61 18.29 13.58
CA LEU A 65 -6.60 17.55 14.39
C LEU A 65 -8.01 18.14 14.32
N VAL A 66 -8.16 19.44 14.03
CA VAL A 66 -9.48 20.10 13.91
C VAL A 66 -10.23 19.68 12.64
N GLN A 67 -9.57 19.04 11.67
CA GLN A 67 -10.18 18.67 10.37
C GLN A 67 -10.45 17.16 10.20
N SER A 68 -10.12 16.31 11.16
CA SER A 68 -10.14 14.84 10.99
C SER A 68 -11.15 14.08 11.87
N GLU A 69 -12.20 14.70 12.38
CA GLU A 69 -13.17 14.00 13.27
C GLU A 69 -14.09 12.99 12.57
N ASP A 70 -14.13 12.93 11.23
CA ASP A 70 -14.98 11.97 10.51
C ASP A 70 -14.19 11.02 9.58
N ALA A 71 -13.59 9.98 10.15
CA ALA A 71 -13.32 8.72 9.43
C ALA A 71 -12.96 7.58 10.41
N ARG A 72 -13.87 6.63 10.60
CA ARG A 72 -13.55 5.29 11.13
C ARG A 72 -13.84 4.23 10.06
N PRO A 73 -12.91 3.30 9.82
CA PRO A 73 -13.28 1.94 9.45
C PRO A 73 -12.83 0.94 10.50
N ALA A 74 -13.70 -0.03 10.80
CA ALA A 74 -13.46 -1.12 11.72
C ALA A 74 -12.52 -2.18 11.12
N LEU A 75 -11.50 -2.57 11.89
CA LEU A 75 -10.57 -3.66 11.58
C LEU A 75 -11.05 -4.96 12.25
N VAL A 76 -11.20 -6.03 11.47
CA VAL A 76 -11.37 -7.40 11.97
C VAL A 76 -10.04 -8.12 11.84
N GLN A 77 -9.41 -8.45 12.98
CA GLN A 77 -8.26 -9.33 13.07
C GLN A 77 -8.68 -10.80 12.94
N ARG A 78 -7.96 -11.60 12.14
CA ARG A 78 -7.80 -13.05 12.39
C ARG A 78 -6.41 -13.55 12.00
N SER A 79 -5.85 -14.36 12.89
CA SER A 79 -4.55 -15.03 12.84
C SER A 79 -4.52 -16.26 11.94
N SER A 80 -3.37 -16.60 11.35
CA SER A 80 -2.76 -17.94 11.48
C SER A 80 -1.34 -18.00 10.87
N ARG A 81 -0.52 -18.90 11.43
CA ARG A 81 0.90 -19.16 11.14
C ARG A 81 1.08 -20.29 10.11
N ASP A 82 2.24 -20.24 9.45
CA ASP A 82 3.10 -21.28 8.87
C ASP A 82 2.59 -22.21 7.73
N ALA A 83 3.27 -22.12 6.58
CA ALA A 83 4.05 -23.20 5.96
C ALA A 83 4.84 -22.70 4.73
N ARG A 84 6.11 -23.11 4.59
CA ARG A 84 6.91 -23.04 3.34
C ARG A 84 6.40 -24.11 2.35
N PRO A 85 6.78 -24.05 1.06
CA PRO A 85 7.96 -24.81 0.64
C PRO A 85 8.88 -24.10 -0.38
N ALA A 86 10.06 -24.71 -0.52
CA ALA A 86 11.15 -24.34 -1.40
C ALA A 86 10.99 -24.87 -2.83
N GLU A 87 11.84 -24.32 -3.70
CA GLU A 87 12.29 -24.78 -5.02
C GLU A 87 11.33 -24.69 -6.23
N SER A 88 11.59 -23.71 -7.08
CA SER A 88 11.90 -23.95 -8.50
C SER A 88 12.62 -22.72 -9.08
N ARG A 89 13.96 -22.83 -9.18
CA ARG A 89 14.77 -22.00 -10.08
C ARG A 89 14.58 -22.51 -11.51
N SER A 90 14.76 -21.59 -12.46
CA SER A 90 14.78 -21.75 -13.93
C SER A 90 13.48 -22.20 -14.60
N LEU A 91 12.79 -21.24 -15.26
CA LEU A 91 12.10 -21.43 -16.56
C LEU A 91 11.41 -20.17 -17.12
N TRP A 92 11.77 -18.96 -16.67
CA TRP A 92 11.11 -17.71 -17.14
C TRP A 92 11.81 -16.99 -18.29
N ARG A 93 12.78 -17.61 -18.97
CA ARG A 93 13.47 -17.00 -20.13
C ARG A 93 13.08 -17.54 -21.51
N ASP A 94 12.36 -18.66 -21.61
CA ASP A 94 12.15 -19.33 -22.92
C ASP A 94 10.68 -19.37 -23.41
N LEU A 95 9.73 -18.73 -22.72
CA LEU A 95 8.31 -18.75 -23.11
C LEU A 95 7.82 -17.54 -23.91
N PHE A 96 8.70 -16.60 -24.27
CA PHE A 96 8.37 -15.45 -25.12
C PHE A 96 9.33 -15.32 -26.31
N SER A 97 9.52 -16.41 -27.05
CA SER A 97 10.09 -16.37 -28.40
C SER A 97 9.08 -16.90 -29.41
N VAL A 98 8.01 -16.13 -29.63
CA VAL A 98 7.32 -16.15 -30.91
C VAL A 98 7.70 -14.85 -31.61
N ARG A 99 8.54 -15.00 -32.62
CA ARG A 99 9.01 -13.96 -33.53
C ARG A 99 7.79 -13.42 -34.29
N LEU A 100 7.16 -12.37 -33.77
CA LEU A 100 6.19 -11.58 -34.52
C LEU A 100 6.99 -10.70 -35.48
N GLU A 101 7.14 -11.15 -36.71
CA GLU A 101 7.60 -10.29 -37.81
C GLU A 101 6.54 -9.22 -38.08
N SER A 102 6.87 -8.00 -37.65
CA SER A 102 6.44 -6.70 -38.18
C SER A 102 4.99 -6.56 -38.66
N VAL A 103 4.10 -6.18 -37.73
CA VAL A 103 2.98 -5.29 -38.04
C VAL A 103 3.22 -4.01 -37.25
N HIS A 104 3.52 -2.91 -37.94
CA HIS A 104 3.67 -1.59 -37.32
C HIS A 104 2.32 -1.13 -36.78
N ILE A 105 2.12 -1.23 -35.46
CA ILE A 105 0.98 -0.62 -34.77
C ILE A 105 1.45 0.72 -34.21
N ASN A 106 0.85 1.80 -34.70
CA ASN A 106 1.15 3.16 -34.27
C ASN A 106 0.59 3.36 -32.84
N GLU A 107 1.47 3.55 -31.85
CA GLU A 107 1.15 3.55 -30.41
C GLU A 107 0.36 4.80 -29.92
N SER A 108 0.10 5.78 -30.79
CA SER A 108 -0.46 7.08 -30.42
C SER A 108 -1.96 7.11 -30.10
N SER A 109 -2.65 5.96 -29.99
CA SER A 109 -4.10 5.90 -29.71
C SER A 109 -4.49 5.09 -28.46
N LEU A 110 -3.52 4.69 -27.63
CA LEU A 110 -3.75 3.80 -26.47
C LEU A 110 -4.12 4.50 -25.15
N GLN A 111 -4.66 5.72 -25.19
CA GLN A 111 -5.30 6.33 -24.01
C GLN A 111 -6.79 5.96 -23.95
N GLY A 112 -7.06 4.71 -23.56
CA GLY A 112 -8.41 4.20 -23.37
C GLY A 112 -8.47 3.26 -22.18
N THR A 113 -9.41 3.52 -21.28
CA THR A 113 -9.78 2.68 -20.13
C THR A 113 -9.76 1.19 -20.45
N PHE A 114 -9.24 0.36 -19.54
CA PHE A 114 -9.27 -1.12 -19.55
C PHE A 114 -10.70 -1.69 -19.76
N GLY A 115 -11.19 -1.62 -20.99
CA GLY A 115 -12.40 -2.26 -21.49
C GLY A 115 -12.03 -2.93 -22.81
N SER A 116 -12.16 -4.25 -22.85
CA SER A 116 -12.09 -5.13 -24.03
C SER A 116 -11.50 -4.49 -25.29
N PHE A 117 -10.16 -4.56 -25.43
CA PHE A 117 -9.49 -4.30 -26.70
C PHE A 117 -9.84 -5.45 -27.65
N VAL A 118 -10.93 -5.30 -28.40
CA VAL A 118 -11.19 -6.09 -29.60
C VAL A 118 -10.63 -5.27 -30.77
N PRO A 119 -9.54 -5.73 -31.43
CA PRO A 119 -9.01 -5.04 -32.59
C PRO A 119 -10.10 -4.81 -33.64
N CYS A 120 -10.06 -3.66 -34.33
CA CYS A 120 -11.11 -3.26 -35.27
C CYS A 120 -11.41 -4.28 -36.38
N TYR A 121 -10.46 -5.16 -36.72
CA TYR A 121 -10.63 -6.21 -37.73
C TYR A 121 -11.42 -7.44 -37.23
N ILE A 122 -11.64 -7.58 -35.92
CA ILE A 122 -12.42 -8.68 -35.32
C ILE A 122 -13.86 -8.23 -35.00
N LYS A 123 -14.16 -6.94 -35.15
CA LYS A 123 -15.52 -6.41 -34.92
C LYS A 123 -16.49 -7.02 -35.94
N GLY A 124 -17.49 -7.76 -35.44
CA GLY A 124 -18.59 -8.30 -36.25
C GLY A 124 -18.59 -9.82 -36.41
N PHE A 125 -17.50 -10.50 -36.05
CA PHE A 125 -17.44 -11.96 -36.04
C PHE A 125 -18.20 -12.52 -34.84
N ASP A 126 -19.05 -13.52 -35.07
CA ASP A 126 -19.65 -14.27 -33.98
C ASP A 126 -18.68 -15.34 -33.43
N LYS A 127 -19.10 -16.07 -32.39
CA LYS A 127 -18.25 -17.08 -31.76
C LYS A 127 -17.90 -18.25 -32.69
N SER A 128 -18.81 -18.59 -33.61
CA SER A 128 -18.59 -19.63 -34.61
C SER A 128 -17.60 -19.14 -35.65
N ASP A 129 -17.77 -17.91 -36.14
CA ASP A 129 -16.87 -17.29 -37.12
C ASP A 129 -15.44 -17.23 -36.59
N LEU A 130 -15.27 -16.86 -35.31
CA LEU A 130 -13.95 -16.84 -34.67
C LEU A 130 -13.32 -18.23 -34.52
N ASN A 131 -14.13 -19.26 -34.20
CA ASN A 131 -13.63 -20.62 -34.13
C ASN A 131 -13.22 -21.16 -35.50
N ASN A 132 -13.99 -20.84 -36.54
CA ASN A 132 -13.68 -21.22 -37.91
C ASN A 132 -12.42 -20.51 -38.38
N LEU A 133 -12.28 -19.21 -38.14
CA LEU A 133 -11.06 -18.46 -38.44
C LEU A 133 -9.82 -19.06 -37.76
N LEU A 134 -9.92 -19.40 -36.47
CA LEU A 134 -8.84 -20.08 -35.74
C LEU A 134 -8.46 -21.43 -36.37
N PHE A 135 -9.44 -22.18 -36.84
CA PHE A 135 -9.21 -23.50 -37.43
C PHE A 135 -8.67 -23.38 -38.87
N ASP A 136 -9.27 -22.54 -39.70
CA ASP A 136 -8.96 -22.45 -41.12
C ASP A 136 -7.64 -21.72 -41.39
N GLU A 137 -7.36 -20.62 -40.68
CA GLU A 137 -6.14 -19.84 -40.90
C GLU A 137 -4.97 -20.31 -40.04
N PHE A 138 -5.23 -20.83 -38.83
CA PHE A 138 -4.19 -21.14 -37.85
C PHE A 138 -4.14 -22.62 -37.46
N ASN A 139 -5.05 -23.47 -37.98
CA ASN A 139 -5.17 -24.89 -37.63
C ASN A 139 -5.35 -25.12 -36.11
N VAL A 140 -6.02 -24.18 -35.43
CA VAL A 140 -6.30 -24.23 -33.99
C VAL A 140 -7.75 -24.62 -33.75
N ASN A 141 -7.97 -25.81 -33.21
CA ASN A 141 -9.29 -26.18 -32.69
C ASN A 141 -9.47 -25.68 -31.25
N TYR A 142 -10.23 -24.58 -31.09
CA TYR A 142 -10.48 -23.98 -29.79
C TYR A 142 -11.06 -24.99 -28.77
N ASN A 143 -11.89 -25.95 -29.19
CA ASN A 143 -12.54 -26.86 -28.25
C ASN A 143 -11.62 -27.92 -27.66
N THR A 144 -10.50 -28.22 -28.32
CA THR A 144 -9.49 -29.19 -27.86
C THR A 144 -8.41 -28.55 -27.00
N LEU A 145 -8.35 -27.21 -26.92
CA LEU A 145 -7.41 -26.53 -26.05
C LEU A 145 -7.63 -26.89 -24.57
N GLU A 146 -6.55 -26.83 -23.80
CA GLU A 146 -6.62 -27.07 -22.36
C GLU A 146 -7.65 -26.16 -21.69
N PRO A 147 -8.37 -26.64 -20.66
CA PRO A 147 -9.40 -25.86 -19.98
C PRO A 147 -8.93 -24.49 -19.49
N ILE A 148 -7.66 -24.36 -19.09
CA ILE A 148 -7.06 -23.10 -18.61
C ILE A 148 -7.18 -21.97 -19.63
N PHE A 149 -7.04 -22.27 -20.92
CA PHE A 149 -7.13 -21.28 -22.01
C PHE A 149 -8.57 -20.90 -22.37
N ARG A 150 -9.55 -21.68 -21.91
CA ARG A 150 -10.95 -21.54 -22.32
C ARG A 150 -11.90 -21.09 -21.22
N GLN A 151 -11.53 -21.36 -19.97
CA GLN A 151 -12.46 -21.28 -18.82
C GLN A 151 -11.95 -20.36 -17.72
N GLY A 152 -10.74 -19.80 -17.86
CA GLY A 152 -10.09 -19.05 -16.78
C GLY A 152 -9.73 -19.94 -15.59
N SER A 153 -9.30 -19.33 -14.49
CA SER A 153 -8.85 -20.04 -13.28
C SER A 153 -9.66 -19.62 -12.05
N CYS A 154 -10.26 -20.59 -11.36
CA CYS A 154 -10.84 -20.40 -10.03
C CYS A 154 -9.88 -20.95 -8.97
N LEU A 155 -9.52 -20.15 -7.97
CA LEU A 155 -8.73 -20.62 -6.84
C LEU A 155 -9.65 -20.99 -5.68
N LEU A 156 -9.72 -22.28 -5.35
CA LEU A 156 -10.63 -22.80 -4.34
C LEU A 156 -9.88 -23.37 -3.15
N LYS A 157 -10.34 -23.03 -1.94
CA LYS A 157 -9.93 -23.73 -0.73
C LYS A 157 -10.63 -25.08 -0.71
N THR A 158 -9.87 -26.14 -0.48
CA THR A 158 -10.37 -27.51 -0.28
C THR A 158 -9.67 -28.17 0.91
N VAL A 159 -10.16 -29.33 1.33
CA VAL A 159 -9.50 -30.19 2.32
C VAL A 159 -9.02 -31.44 1.60
N VAL A 160 -7.72 -31.72 1.69
CA VAL A 160 -7.13 -32.96 1.17
C VAL A 160 -6.53 -33.77 2.31
N GLU A 161 -6.55 -35.10 2.18
CA GLU A 161 -5.75 -35.97 3.03
C GLU A 161 -4.27 -35.83 2.62
N ASP A 162 -3.43 -35.44 3.58
CA ASP A 162 -1.99 -35.33 3.40
C ASP A 162 -1.28 -36.32 4.31
N VAL A 163 -0.30 -37.06 3.78
CA VAL A 163 0.52 -37.98 4.59
C VAL A 163 1.57 -37.16 5.31
N VAL A 164 1.46 -37.05 6.63
CA VAL A 164 2.34 -36.17 7.42
C VAL A 164 3.60 -36.90 7.90
N LYS A 165 3.46 -38.19 8.20
CA LYS A 165 4.54 -39.08 8.67
C LYS A 165 4.19 -40.52 8.30
N TYR A 166 5.16 -41.41 8.39
CA TYR A 166 4.92 -42.85 8.41
C TYR A 166 5.12 -43.37 9.84
N THR A 167 4.35 -44.37 10.25
CA THR A 167 4.61 -45.11 11.50
C THR A 167 5.86 -45.97 11.33
N ASP A 168 6.40 -46.47 12.44
CA ASP A 168 7.58 -47.36 12.43
C ASP A 168 7.34 -48.65 11.62
N ASN A 169 6.07 -49.02 11.40
CA ASN A 169 5.64 -50.14 10.56
C ASN A 169 5.39 -49.73 9.09
N GLY A 170 5.76 -48.52 8.68
CA GLY A 170 5.59 -48.01 7.32
C GLY A 170 4.17 -47.56 6.96
N ALA A 171 3.23 -47.47 7.92
CA ALA A 171 1.86 -47.04 7.62
C ALA A 171 1.75 -45.50 7.57
N PRO A 172 1.14 -44.90 6.53
CA PRO A 172 1.03 -43.45 6.41
C PRO A 172 0.06 -42.84 7.43
N ILE A 173 0.54 -41.89 8.22
CA ILE A 173 -0.28 -41.04 9.10
C ILE A 173 -0.86 -39.90 8.27
N LYS A 174 -2.11 -40.06 7.89
CA LYS A 174 -2.86 -39.05 7.13
C LYS A 174 -3.46 -38.00 8.05
N ARG A 175 -3.35 -36.72 7.66
CA ARG A 175 -4.11 -35.62 8.26
C ARG A 175 -4.78 -34.79 7.18
N HIS A 176 -6.00 -34.37 7.48
CA HIS A 176 -6.72 -33.42 6.63
C HIS A 176 -6.07 -32.04 6.72
N ARG A 177 -5.63 -31.50 5.58
CA ARG A 177 -5.06 -30.15 5.47
C ARG A 177 -5.84 -29.31 4.48
N ARG A 178 -6.00 -28.03 4.80
CA ARG A 178 -6.55 -27.05 3.85
C ARG A 178 -5.52 -26.75 2.78
N LYS A 179 -5.90 -26.86 1.51
CA LYS A 179 -5.09 -26.47 0.36
C LYS A 179 -5.89 -25.54 -0.56
N ILE A 180 -5.19 -24.70 -1.30
CA ILE A 180 -5.77 -23.91 -2.39
C ILE A 180 -5.44 -24.65 -3.69
N ILE A 181 -6.46 -24.97 -4.49
CA ILE A 181 -6.29 -25.64 -5.78
C ILE A 181 -6.83 -24.75 -6.91
N PRO A 182 -6.16 -24.70 -8.07
CA PRO A 182 -6.74 -24.14 -9.28
C PRO A 182 -7.78 -25.10 -9.84
N VAL A 183 -8.94 -24.56 -10.23
CA VAL A 183 -10.04 -25.30 -10.86
C VAL A 183 -10.46 -24.54 -12.12
N HIS A 184 -10.61 -25.27 -13.21
CA HIS A 184 -11.10 -24.75 -14.49
C HIS A 184 -12.48 -25.34 -14.73
N SER A 185 -13.50 -24.48 -14.76
CA SER A 185 -14.89 -24.91 -14.89
C SER A 185 -15.56 -24.25 -16.09
N LYS A 186 -16.25 -25.07 -16.90
CA LYS A 186 -17.02 -24.61 -18.06
C LYS A 186 -18.14 -23.63 -17.70
N LYS A 187 -18.70 -23.74 -16.49
CA LYS A 187 -19.85 -22.94 -16.05
C LYS A 187 -19.80 -22.67 -14.55
N ILE A 188 -19.07 -21.64 -14.16
CA ILE A 188 -18.99 -21.17 -12.75
C ILE A 188 -20.35 -20.69 -12.24
N ALA A 189 -21.23 -20.18 -13.12
CA ALA A 189 -22.59 -19.79 -12.75
C ALA A 189 -23.52 -20.99 -12.42
N GLY A 190 -23.12 -22.22 -12.74
CA GLY A 190 -23.92 -23.41 -12.47
C GLY A 190 -23.88 -23.79 -10.99
N LYS A 191 -25.01 -24.19 -10.41
CA LYS A 191 -25.08 -24.59 -8.98
C LYS A 191 -24.17 -25.77 -8.64
N ARG A 192 -23.94 -26.64 -9.62
CA ARG A 192 -23.05 -27.81 -9.53
C ARG A 192 -21.64 -27.40 -9.09
N PHE A 193 -21.09 -26.35 -9.68
CA PHE A 193 -19.76 -25.84 -9.31
C PHE A 193 -19.69 -25.49 -7.82
N TRP A 194 -20.65 -24.70 -7.32
CA TRP A 194 -20.66 -24.25 -5.92
C TRP A 194 -20.96 -25.38 -4.92
N ASN A 195 -21.84 -26.31 -5.29
CA ASN A 195 -22.29 -27.38 -4.40
C ASN A 195 -21.31 -28.57 -4.32
N GLU A 196 -20.52 -28.85 -5.36
CA GLU A 196 -19.55 -29.96 -5.35
C GLU A 196 -18.31 -29.68 -4.50
N HIS A 197 -18.02 -28.41 -4.20
CA HIS A 197 -16.87 -28.03 -3.38
C HIS A 197 -17.27 -27.91 -1.90
N ILE A 198 -16.90 -28.92 -1.11
CA ILE A 198 -17.28 -29.08 0.32
C ILE A 198 -17.10 -27.79 1.14
N LEU A 199 -15.97 -27.09 0.98
CA LEU A 199 -15.72 -25.86 1.74
C LEU A 199 -16.61 -24.69 1.28
N LEU A 200 -16.85 -24.54 -0.04
CA LEU A 200 -17.77 -23.53 -0.55
C LEU A 200 -19.20 -23.81 -0.08
N LEU A 201 -19.66 -25.06 -0.21
CA LEU A 201 -20.98 -25.49 0.26
C LEU A 201 -21.18 -25.22 1.75
N LYS A 202 -20.14 -25.43 2.56
CA LYS A 202 -20.18 -25.17 4.00
C LYS A 202 -20.20 -23.67 4.34
N GLU A 203 -19.47 -22.84 3.60
CA GLU A 203 -19.35 -21.40 3.88
C GLU A 203 -20.53 -20.59 3.32
N LEU A 204 -21.03 -20.95 2.14
CA LEU A 204 -22.05 -20.21 1.40
C LEU A 204 -23.44 -20.85 1.45
N GLY A 205 -23.52 -22.13 1.86
CA GLY A 205 -24.75 -22.93 1.77
C GLY A 205 -24.95 -23.54 0.37
N GLY A 206 -26.01 -24.34 0.24
CA GLY A 206 -26.35 -25.00 -1.02
C GLY A 206 -27.16 -24.10 -1.94
N PHE A 207 -26.74 -24.01 -3.20
CA PHE A 207 -27.47 -23.32 -4.25
C PHE A 207 -28.56 -24.25 -4.82
N ILE A 208 -29.82 -23.87 -4.65
CA ILE A 208 -30.99 -24.65 -5.13
C ILE A 208 -31.26 -24.32 -6.61
N GLU A 209 -31.18 -23.03 -6.94
CA GLU A 209 -31.40 -22.47 -8.28
C GLU A 209 -30.06 -22.20 -8.99
N GLU A 210 -30.11 -22.09 -10.32
CA GLU A 210 -28.95 -21.65 -11.12
C GLU A 210 -28.69 -20.17 -10.88
N ILE A 211 -27.42 -19.74 -10.92
CA ILE A 211 -27.12 -18.31 -10.87
C ILE A 211 -27.53 -17.71 -12.21
N ASN A 212 -28.48 -16.79 -12.17
CA ASN A 212 -29.00 -16.13 -13.36
C ASN A 212 -27.89 -15.41 -14.13
N ASN A 213 -28.04 -15.31 -15.45
CA ASN A 213 -27.18 -14.47 -16.25
C ASN A 213 -27.39 -13.00 -15.83
N VAL A 214 -26.33 -12.40 -15.29
CA VAL A 214 -26.33 -11.02 -14.83
C VAL A 214 -25.79 -10.13 -15.95
N THR A 215 -26.43 -9.00 -16.20
CA THR A 215 -25.93 -8.03 -17.17
C THR A 215 -24.65 -7.37 -16.63
N PRO A 216 -23.60 -7.17 -17.46
CA PRO A 216 -22.41 -6.46 -17.04
C PRO A 216 -22.72 -5.08 -16.44
N GLU A 217 -23.74 -4.39 -16.95
CA GLU A 217 -24.20 -3.08 -16.48
C GLU A 217 -24.68 -3.14 -15.03
N TYR A 218 -25.44 -4.18 -14.66
CA TYR A 218 -25.88 -4.37 -13.27
C TYR A 218 -24.67 -4.53 -12.34
N VAL A 219 -23.70 -5.37 -12.69
CA VAL A 219 -22.52 -5.59 -11.84
C VAL A 219 -21.68 -4.32 -11.72
N ARG A 220 -21.48 -3.61 -12.83
CA ARG A 220 -20.75 -2.33 -12.86
C ARG A 220 -21.45 -1.23 -12.06
N SER A 221 -22.76 -1.28 -11.88
CA SER A 221 -23.49 -0.29 -11.07
C SER A 221 -23.09 -0.27 -9.59
N PHE A 222 -22.45 -1.34 -9.10
CA PHE A 222 -21.91 -1.42 -7.74
C PHE A 222 -20.48 -0.88 -7.62
N GLU A 223 -19.82 -0.53 -8.74
CA GLU A 223 -18.49 0.07 -8.71
C GLU A 223 -18.57 1.49 -8.13
N PHE A 224 -17.93 1.69 -6.98
CA PHE A 224 -17.80 3.01 -6.38
C PHE A 224 -16.59 3.74 -6.98
N ASP A 225 -16.84 4.80 -7.75
CA ASP A 225 -15.79 5.62 -8.34
C ASP A 225 -15.56 6.92 -7.53
N SER A 226 -14.64 6.85 -6.56
CA SER A 226 -14.27 8.02 -5.76
C SER A 226 -13.23 8.87 -6.49
N LYS A 227 -13.69 10.01 -7.01
CA LYS A 227 -12.82 11.04 -7.59
C LYS A 227 -12.37 12.02 -6.51
N LEU A 228 -11.06 12.26 -6.47
CA LEU A 228 -10.46 13.26 -5.61
C LEU A 228 -10.84 14.67 -6.08
N MET A 229 -10.98 15.59 -5.13
CA MET A 229 -11.41 16.96 -5.38
C MET A 229 -10.52 17.63 -6.45
N PRO A 230 -11.07 18.28 -7.48
CA PRO A 230 -10.28 19.03 -8.46
C PRO A 230 -9.50 20.18 -7.81
N SER A 231 -8.42 20.64 -8.46
CA SER A 231 -7.62 21.80 -8.04
C SER A 231 -7.05 21.73 -6.62
N THR A 232 -6.88 20.52 -6.08
CA THR A 232 -6.17 20.27 -4.83
C THR A 232 -4.91 19.47 -5.09
N TRP A 233 -3.87 19.73 -4.30
CA TRP A 233 -2.72 18.84 -4.22
C TRP A 233 -3.18 17.47 -3.75
N ILE A 234 -2.62 16.41 -4.33
CA ILE A 234 -2.87 15.05 -3.87
C ILE A 234 -1.59 14.51 -3.27
N VAL A 235 -1.67 14.01 -2.04
CA VAL A 235 -0.59 13.25 -1.44
C VAL A 235 -0.98 11.78 -1.44
N VAL A 236 -0.19 10.97 -2.14
CA VAL A 236 -0.25 9.51 -2.00
C VAL A 236 0.85 9.08 -1.03
N ARG A 237 0.46 8.71 0.19
CA ARG A 237 1.40 8.15 1.17
C ARG A 237 1.32 6.64 1.14
N ILE A 238 2.47 5.98 1.05
CA ILE A 238 2.65 4.53 1.16
C ILE A 238 3.37 4.18 2.46
N ASP A 239 3.08 3.01 3.02
CA ASP A 239 3.63 2.55 4.30
C ASP A 239 3.87 1.02 4.27
N GLY A 240 5.01 0.58 4.79
CA GLY A 240 5.40 -0.81 4.87
C GLY A 240 4.50 -1.65 5.78
N CYS A 241 3.73 -2.58 5.20
CA CYS A 241 2.87 -3.45 5.99
C CYS A 241 3.68 -4.39 6.90
N HIS A 242 3.50 -4.27 8.22
CA HIS A 242 4.19 -5.09 9.22
C HIS A 242 5.72 -5.04 9.09
N PHE A 243 6.27 -3.87 8.73
CA PHE A 243 7.69 -3.73 8.43
C PHE A 243 8.61 -3.96 9.64
N HIS A 244 8.09 -3.84 10.87
CA HIS A 244 8.81 -4.30 12.07
C HIS A 244 9.25 -5.77 11.95
N ARG A 245 8.32 -6.66 11.59
CA ARG A 245 8.64 -8.09 11.37
C ARG A 245 9.53 -8.28 10.16
N PHE A 246 9.30 -7.53 9.08
CA PHE A 246 10.13 -7.58 7.88
C PHE A 246 11.60 -7.26 8.21
N SER A 247 11.82 -6.17 8.95
CA SER A 247 13.16 -5.74 9.36
C SER A 247 13.85 -6.71 10.32
N GLU A 248 13.08 -7.41 11.18
CA GLU A 248 13.63 -8.43 12.09
C GLU A 248 14.02 -9.69 11.33
N VAL A 249 13.16 -10.15 10.41
CA VAL A 249 13.40 -11.36 9.60
C VAL A 249 14.56 -11.15 8.63
N HIS A 250 14.75 -9.94 8.10
CA HIS A 250 15.86 -9.60 7.20
C HIS A 250 17.04 -8.93 7.91
N GLU A 251 17.08 -8.96 9.25
CA GLU A 251 18.23 -8.58 10.07
C GLU A 251 18.74 -7.15 9.79
N PHE A 252 17.82 -6.20 9.70
CA PHE A 252 18.15 -4.79 9.50
C PHE A 252 18.94 -4.24 10.68
N VAL A 253 19.95 -3.43 10.37
CA VAL A 253 20.71 -2.66 11.35
C VAL A 253 19.77 -1.72 12.10
N LYS A 254 20.00 -1.61 13.42
CA LYS A 254 19.22 -0.77 14.31
C LYS A 254 20.10 0.33 14.92
N PRO A 255 19.61 1.57 15.08
CA PRO A 255 18.22 2.00 14.87
C PRO A 255 17.81 2.17 13.39
N ASN A 256 18.76 2.40 12.50
CA ASN A 256 18.53 2.66 11.08
C ASN A 256 19.45 1.77 10.22
N ASP A 257 18.94 1.30 9.08
CA ASP A 257 19.69 0.54 8.09
C ASP A 257 19.75 1.36 6.79
N ASP A 258 20.94 1.82 6.44
CA ASP A 258 21.16 2.66 5.25
C ASP A 258 20.87 1.91 3.96
N ARG A 259 21.10 0.60 3.90
CA ARG A 259 20.76 -0.23 2.72
C ARG A 259 19.26 -0.24 2.49
N ALA A 260 18.49 -0.43 3.56
CA ALA A 260 17.03 -0.40 3.49
C ALA A 260 16.49 0.96 3.06
N LEU A 261 17.01 2.04 3.65
CA LEU A 261 16.58 3.40 3.33
C LEU A 261 16.98 3.80 1.90
N ASN A 262 18.18 3.46 1.45
CA ASN A 262 18.60 3.73 0.08
C ASN A 262 17.82 2.92 -0.95
N LEU A 263 17.41 1.68 -0.64
CA LEU A 263 16.48 0.92 -1.48
C LEU A 263 15.10 1.61 -1.56
N MET A 264 14.57 2.12 -0.45
CA MET A 264 13.33 2.92 -0.46
C MET A 264 13.50 4.19 -1.31
N ASN A 265 14.63 4.90 -1.17
CA ASN A 265 14.95 6.09 -1.97
C ASN A 265 14.99 5.76 -3.46
N LEU A 266 15.65 4.66 -3.85
CA LEU A 266 15.71 4.21 -5.25
C LEU A 266 14.30 3.95 -5.80
N CYS A 267 13.43 3.30 -5.01
CA CYS A 267 12.06 3.05 -5.40
C CYS A 267 11.28 4.36 -5.60
N ALA A 268 11.48 5.35 -4.73
CA ALA A 268 10.84 6.66 -4.86
C ALA A 268 11.33 7.44 -6.09
N VAL A 269 12.64 7.39 -6.39
CA VAL A 269 13.20 7.93 -7.64
C VAL A 269 12.53 7.29 -8.84
N ALA A 270 12.43 5.97 -8.88
CA ALA A 270 11.78 5.25 -9.98
C ALA A 270 10.30 5.65 -10.14
N VAL A 271 9.57 5.86 -9.05
CA VAL A 271 8.17 6.35 -9.08
C VAL A 271 8.12 7.76 -9.67
N LEU A 272 8.99 8.68 -9.23
CA LEU A 272 9.06 10.05 -9.76
C LEU A 272 9.45 10.07 -11.25
N GLU A 273 10.28 9.14 -11.70
CA GLU A 273 10.64 8.95 -13.10
C GLU A 273 9.47 8.42 -13.92
N LYS A 274 8.74 7.45 -13.37
CA LYS A 274 7.60 6.81 -14.06
C LYS A 274 6.42 7.76 -14.24
N PHE A 275 6.12 8.58 -13.24
CA PHE A 275 4.97 9.49 -13.20
C PHE A 275 5.39 10.96 -13.23
N TRP A 276 6.44 11.26 -14.00
CA TRP A 276 7.14 12.53 -14.00
C TRP A 276 6.29 13.76 -14.33
N GLU A 277 5.23 13.58 -15.13
CA GLU A 277 4.33 14.66 -15.53
C GLU A 277 3.44 15.14 -14.37
N ASP A 278 3.18 14.27 -13.40
CA ASP A 278 2.17 14.49 -12.35
C ASP A 278 2.77 14.57 -10.94
N ILE A 279 3.81 13.77 -10.63
CA ILE A 279 4.47 13.74 -9.32
C ILE A 279 5.66 14.71 -9.33
N VAL A 280 5.59 15.74 -8.48
CA VAL A 280 6.57 16.83 -8.43
C VAL A 280 7.61 16.69 -7.31
N PHE A 281 7.24 16.01 -6.24
CA PHE A 281 8.06 15.85 -5.04
C PHE A 281 7.73 14.55 -4.34
N ALA A 282 8.69 13.96 -3.65
CA ALA A 282 8.43 12.90 -2.69
C ALA A 282 9.30 13.03 -1.43
N TYR A 283 8.75 12.62 -0.30
CA TYR A 283 9.46 12.61 0.98
C TYR A 283 9.36 11.24 1.64
N GLY A 284 10.49 10.70 2.08
CA GLY A 284 10.59 9.38 2.68
C GLY A 284 11.21 9.39 4.07
N VAL A 285 10.66 8.57 4.96
CA VAL A 285 11.19 8.30 6.30
C VAL A 285 10.85 6.87 6.72
N SER A 286 11.81 6.16 7.31
CA SER A 286 11.62 4.77 7.76
C SER A 286 11.11 3.88 6.61
N ASP A 287 9.90 3.36 6.74
CA ASP A 287 9.18 2.47 5.84
C ASP A 287 8.01 3.17 5.14
N GLU A 288 7.92 4.51 5.24
CA GLU A 288 6.92 5.33 4.54
C GLU A 288 7.53 6.27 3.49
N TYR A 289 6.74 6.55 2.45
CA TYR A 289 7.02 7.56 1.43
C TYR A 289 5.74 8.31 1.05
N SER A 290 5.85 9.62 0.89
CA SER A 290 4.76 10.51 0.47
C SER A 290 5.07 11.08 -0.90
N PHE A 291 4.22 10.83 -1.89
CA PHE A 291 4.32 11.35 -3.25
C PHE A 291 3.34 12.50 -3.45
N ILE A 292 3.86 13.65 -3.88
CA ILE A 292 3.10 14.89 -4.06
C ILE A 292 2.76 15.03 -5.54
N ILE A 293 1.46 14.99 -5.81
CA ILE A 293 0.88 15.09 -7.15
C ILE A 293 0.28 16.49 -7.32
N LYS A 294 0.60 17.11 -8.45
CA LYS A 294 0.19 18.49 -8.77
C LYS A 294 -1.32 18.68 -8.78
N LYS A 295 -1.77 19.90 -8.42
CA LYS A 295 -3.20 20.26 -8.34
C LYS A 295 -3.93 20.12 -9.68
N THR A 296 -3.20 20.30 -10.79
CA THR A 296 -3.67 20.22 -12.18
C THR A 296 -3.73 18.79 -12.73
N CYS A 297 -3.27 17.80 -11.96
CA CYS A 297 -3.18 16.40 -12.38
C CYS A 297 -4.53 15.81 -12.82
N ASN A 298 -4.53 15.12 -13.96
CA ASN A 298 -5.67 14.31 -14.43
C ASN A 298 -5.34 12.81 -14.54
N LEU A 299 -4.21 12.37 -13.98
CA LEU A 299 -3.80 10.97 -13.92
C LEU A 299 -4.93 10.08 -13.43
N TYR A 300 -5.25 9.03 -14.19
CA TYR A 300 -6.37 8.12 -13.90
C TYR A 300 -7.71 8.80 -13.59
N GLN A 301 -7.97 10.01 -14.12
CA GLN A 301 -9.17 10.81 -13.85
C GLN A 301 -9.34 11.13 -12.35
N ARG A 302 -8.23 11.30 -11.63
CA ARG A 302 -8.20 11.58 -10.19
C ARG A 302 -8.87 10.51 -9.32
N ARG A 303 -8.93 9.27 -9.82
CA ARG A 303 -9.46 8.13 -9.06
C ARG A 303 -8.45 7.64 -8.05
N ALA A 304 -8.77 7.82 -6.77
CA ALA A 304 -7.83 7.53 -5.68
C ALA A 304 -7.32 6.09 -5.70
N ASN A 305 -8.22 5.11 -5.88
CA ASN A 305 -7.88 3.69 -5.91
C ASN A 305 -6.91 3.33 -7.05
N LYS A 306 -7.02 3.97 -8.22
CA LYS A 306 -6.14 3.74 -9.38
C LYS A 306 -4.76 4.37 -9.17
N MET A 307 -4.71 5.61 -8.66
CA MET A 307 -3.46 6.28 -8.34
C MET A 307 -2.68 5.50 -7.27
N VAL A 308 -3.34 5.17 -6.16
CA VAL A 308 -2.73 4.42 -5.06
C VAL A 308 -2.26 3.06 -5.53
N SER A 309 -3.08 2.29 -6.25
CA SER A 309 -2.67 0.96 -6.70
C SER A 309 -1.53 0.99 -7.71
N ALA A 310 -1.49 1.98 -8.62
CA ALA A 310 -0.40 2.15 -9.57
C ALA A 310 0.92 2.48 -8.87
N ILE A 311 0.91 3.45 -7.94
CA ILE A 311 2.12 3.85 -7.20
C ILE A 311 2.60 2.72 -6.29
N VAL A 312 1.71 2.13 -5.47
CA VAL A 312 2.06 1.05 -4.54
C VAL A 312 2.58 -0.18 -5.28
N SER A 313 1.94 -0.60 -6.37
CA SER A 313 2.38 -1.77 -7.13
C SER A 313 3.74 -1.56 -7.78
N PHE A 314 3.97 -0.39 -8.39
CA PHE A 314 5.25 -0.05 -9.01
C PHE A 314 6.38 0.12 -7.98
N PHE A 315 6.09 0.74 -6.83
CA PHE A 315 7.05 0.85 -5.75
C PHE A 315 7.42 -0.53 -5.20
N THR A 316 6.44 -1.38 -4.91
CA THR A 316 6.65 -2.73 -4.36
C THR A 316 7.42 -3.61 -5.34
N SER A 317 7.09 -3.59 -6.64
CA SER A 317 7.81 -4.38 -7.64
C SER A 317 9.25 -3.90 -7.78
N THR A 318 9.49 -2.60 -7.79
CA THR A 318 10.85 -2.02 -7.82
C THR A 318 11.64 -2.44 -6.59
N TYR A 319 11.04 -2.40 -5.40
CA TYR A 319 11.69 -2.81 -4.16
C TYR A 319 12.17 -4.27 -4.23
N VAL A 320 11.32 -5.17 -4.74
CA VAL A 320 11.67 -6.60 -4.91
C VAL A 320 12.75 -6.79 -5.98
N MET A 321 12.60 -6.15 -7.14
CA MET A 321 13.53 -6.30 -8.27
C MET A 321 14.92 -5.76 -7.94
N ARG A 322 14.99 -4.69 -7.15
CA ARG A 322 16.23 -3.99 -6.79
C ARG A 322 16.82 -4.45 -5.46
N TRP A 323 16.17 -5.36 -4.75
CA TRP A 323 16.61 -5.85 -3.44
C TRP A 323 18.08 -6.29 -3.41
N ASN A 324 18.49 -7.10 -4.39
CA ASN A 324 19.85 -7.66 -4.45
C ASN A 324 20.94 -6.60 -4.69
N GLU A 325 20.59 -5.40 -5.15
CA GLU A 325 21.55 -4.29 -5.31
C GLU A 325 21.99 -3.73 -3.95
N PHE A 326 21.12 -3.82 -2.93
CA PHE A 326 21.39 -3.30 -1.58
C PHE A 326 21.63 -4.41 -0.55
N PHE A 327 21.10 -5.60 -0.80
CA PHE A 327 21.21 -6.77 0.07
C PHE A 327 21.82 -7.98 -0.67
N PRO A 328 23.05 -7.87 -1.23
CA PRO A 328 23.63 -8.93 -2.06
C PRO A 328 23.88 -10.25 -1.32
N GLN A 329 24.00 -10.19 0.01
CA GLN A 329 24.26 -11.35 0.88
C GLN A 329 23.02 -11.82 1.65
N SER A 330 21.86 -11.16 1.47
CA SER A 330 20.62 -11.53 2.16
C SER A 330 19.53 -11.79 1.14
N GLU A 331 19.08 -13.04 1.05
CA GLU A 331 17.93 -13.38 0.23
C GLU A 331 16.65 -12.74 0.79
N LEU A 332 15.76 -12.29 -0.11
CA LEU A 332 14.43 -11.83 0.25
C LEU A 332 13.57 -13.03 0.68
N LYS A 333 13.37 -13.21 1.99
CA LYS A 333 12.73 -14.38 2.58
C LYS A 333 11.23 -14.47 2.25
N TYR A 334 10.57 -13.32 2.08
CA TYR A 334 9.17 -13.23 1.63
C TYR A 334 8.91 -11.85 1.00
N PRO A 335 7.94 -11.73 0.07
CA PRO A 335 7.66 -10.46 -0.60
C PRO A 335 7.17 -9.40 0.40
N PRO A 336 7.71 -8.17 0.36
CA PRO A 336 7.17 -7.06 1.13
C PRO A 336 5.81 -6.66 0.54
N SER A 337 5.01 -5.96 1.35
CA SER A 337 3.80 -5.32 0.89
C SER A 337 3.71 -3.93 1.48
N PHE A 338 3.17 -3.00 0.71
CA PHE A 338 2.93 -1.64 1.14
C PHE A 338 1.44 -1.35 1.07
N ASP A 339 0.92 -0.61 2.05
CA ASP A 339 -0.39 0.01 1.91
C ASP A 339 -0.24 1.41 1.30
N GLY A 340 -1.36 2.03 0.95
CA GLY A 340 -1.32 3.40 0.49
C GLY A 340 -2.65 4.10 0.66
N ARG A 341 -2.60 5.42 0.78
CA ARG A 341 -3.77 6.31 0.88
C ARG A 341 -3.54 7.59 0.09
N ALA A 342 -4.61 8.15 -0.46
CA ALA A 342 -4.60 9.46 -1.11
C ALA A 342 -5.34 10.48 -0.25
N VAL A 343 -4.75 11.67 -0.06
CA VAL A 343 -5.34 12.79 0.71
C VAL A 343 -5.22 14.07 -0.11
N CYS A 344 -6.28 14.88 -0.12
CA CYS A 344 -6.30 16.17 -0.80
C CYS A 344 -5.88 17.29 0.14
N TYR A 345 -5.01 18.19 -0.32
CA TYR A 345 -4.60 19.41 0.38
C TYR A 345 -4.95 20.63 -0.49
N PRO A 346 -5.79 21.56 -0.02
CA PRO A 346 -6.36 22.59 -0.88
C PRO A 346 -5.42 23.77 -1.16
N SER A 347 -4.33 23.90 -0.40
CA SER A 347 -3.34 24.97 -0.61
C SER A 347 -1.91 24.49 -0.39
N THR A 348 -0.95 25.23 -0.93
CA THR A 348 0.47 24.94 -0.80
C THR A 348 0.95 25.08 0.65
N GLU A 349 0.36 25.99 1.43
CA GLU A 349 0.67 26.16 2.85
C GLU A 349 0.29 24.92 3.65
N ILE A 350 -0.91 24.36 3.45
CA ILE A 350 -1.36 23.17 4.18
C ILE A 350 -0.57 21.93 3.73
N LEU A 351 -0.20 21.85 2.44
CA LEU A 351 0.71 20.82 1.95
C LEU A 351 2.08 20.90 2.65
N ARG A 352 2.63 22.10 2.82
CA ARG A 352 3.90 22.31 3.53
C ARG A 352 3.78 21.99 5.01
N ASP A 353 2.65 22.29 5.65
CA ASP A 353 2.37 21.86 7.03
C ASP A 353 2.38 20.33 7.14
N TYR A 354 1.78 19.62 6.18
CA TYR A 354 1.83 18.16 6.13
C TYR A 354 3.27 17.62 6.00
N LEU A 355 4.06 18.16 5.07
CA LEU A 355 5.46 17.74 4.88
C LEU A 355 6.32 18.03 6.12
N SER A 356 6.12 19.20 6.72
CA SER A 356 6.77 19.59 7.98
C SER A 356 6.42 18.62 9.11
N TRP A 357 5.15 18.23 9.21
CA TRP A 357 4.71 17.23 10.18
C TRP A 357 5.40 15.88 9.99
N ARG A 358 5.60 15.42 8.74
CA ARG A 358 6.33 14.18 8.45
C ARG A 358 7.81 14.28 8.84
N GLN A 359 8.47 15.40 8.56
CA GLN A 359 9.88 15.58 8.94
C GLN A 359 10.08 15.74 10.45
N VAL A 360 9.15 16.37 11.17
CA VAL A 360 9.23 16.40 12.63
C VAL A 360 9.02 15.00 13.24
N ASP A 361 8.10 14.22 12.68
CA ASP A 361 7.89 12.82 13.09
C ASP A 361 9.16 11.99 12.87
N CYS A 362 9.90 12.22 11.77
CA CYS A 362 11.23 11.66 11.54
C CYS A 362 12.20 11.97 12.69
N HIS A 363 12.32 13.24 13.06
CA HIS A 363 13.21 13.67 14.15
C HIS A 363 12.90 12.96 15.47
N ILE A 364 11.62 12.99 15.88
CA ILE A 364 11.15 12.43 17.15
C ILE A 364 11.38 10.91 17.17
N ASN A 365 10.99 10.21 16.10
CA ASN A 365 11.11 8.76 16.02
C ASN A 365 12.58 8.32 15.97
N ASN A 366 13.44 9.02 15.23
CA ASN A 366 14.87 8.68 15.18
C ASN A 366 15.56 8.90 16.55
N GLN A 367 15.23 9.99 17.26
CA GLN A 367 15.74 10.21 18.62
C GLN A 367 15.30 9.10 19.58
N TYR A 368 14.01 8.76 19.57
CA TYR A 368 13.46 7.68 20.39
C TYR A 368 14.13 6.34 20.06
N ASN A 369 14.21 5.97 18.78
CA ASN A 369 14.79 4.71 18.32
C ASN A 369 16.28 4.61 18.65
N SER A 370 17.03 5.71 18.51
CA SER A 370 18.45 5.75 18.87
C SER A 370 18.66 5.45 20.36
N CYS A 371 17.88 6.10 21.23
CA CYS A 371 17.91 5.80 22.67
C CYS A 371 17.48 4.37 22.96
N PHE A 372 16.39 3.92 22.34
CA PHE A 372 15.82 2.59 22.56
C PHE A 372 16.82 1.49 22.21
N TRP A 373 17.42 1.55 21.02
CA TRP A 373 18.35 0.52 20.57
C TRP A 373 19.69 0.59 21.28
N LYS A 374 20.14 1.77 21.73
CA LYS A 374 21.33 1.88 22.60
C LYS A 374 21.10 1.23 23.97
N LEU A 375 19.90 1.37 24.55
CA LEU A 375 19.52 0.67 25.78
C LEU A 375 19.44 -0.86 25.60
N VAL A 376 18.93 -1.31 24.45
CA VAL A 376 18.90 -2.75 24.12
C VAL A 376 20.32 -3.28 23.95
N ALA A 377 21.19 -2.54 23.25
CA ALA A 377 22.60 -2.90 23.08
C ALA A 377 23.38 -2.90 24.40
N SER A 378 22.96 -2.11 25.40
CA SER A 378 23.53 -2.13 26.75
C SER A 378 23.04 -3.31 27.61
N GLY A 379 22.36 -4.30 27.02
CA GLY A 379 21.88 -5.51 27.70
C GLY A 379 20.47 -5.45 28.28
N LYS A 380 19.73 -4.34 28.11
CA LYS A 380 18.33 -4.29 28.55
C LYS A 380 17.42 -5.05 27.60
N SER A 381 16.38 -5.69 28.12
CA SER A 381 15.31 -6.24 27.30
C SER A 381 14.54 -5.11 26.57
N LYS A 382 13.90 -5.42 25.44
CA LYS A 382 13.03 -4.49 24.70
C LYS A 382 11.97 -3.84 25.62
N ARG A 383 11.41 -4.60 26.56
CA ARG A 383 10.41 -4.12 27.53
C ARG A 383 10.99 -3.13 28.54
N GLU A 384 12.19 -3.40 29.06
CA GLU A 384 12.88 -2.51 29.99
C GLU A 384 13.32 -1.21 29.31
N ALA A 385 13.84 -1.30 28.08
CA ALA A 385 14.18 -0.14 27.27
C ALA A 385 12.94 0.74 27.04
N GLN A 386 11.81 0.15 26.62
CA GLN A 386 10.57 0.88 26.41
C GLN A 386 10.07 1.56 27.70
N ASN A 387 10.10 0.86 28.84
CA ASN A 387 9.68 1.42 30.11
C ASN A 387 10.61 2.55 30.59
N SER A 388 11.92 2.44 30.33
CA SER A 388 12.90 3.48 30.66
C SER A 388 12.73 4.77 29.85
N LEU A 389 12.05 4.71 28.71
CA LEU A 389 11.79 5.86 27.83
C LEU A 389 10.40 6.47 28.01
N LYS A 390 9.55 5.90 28.89
CA LYS A 390 8.25 6.48 29.21
C LYS A 390 8.42 7.72 30.11
N GLY A 391 7.59 8.75 29.90
CA GLY A 391 7.48 9.88 30.83
C GLY A 391 8.30 11.13 30.49
N GLY A 392 8.61 11.37 29.21
CA GLY A 392 9.04 12.70 28.72
C GLY A 392 10.50 13.11 29.00
N GLN A 393 11.34 12.23 29.52
CA GLN A 393 12.77 12.53 29.77
C GLN A 393 13.68 12.17 28.58
N LEU A 394 13.19 12.26 27.34
CA LEU A 394 13.95 11.81 26.16
C LEU A 394 15.26 12.59 26.01
N GLN A 395 15.23 13.91 26.19
CA GLN A 395 16.42 14.77 26.08
C GLN A 395 17.48 14.42 27.12
N LYS A 396 17.07 14.29 28.38
CA LYS A 396 17.94 13.81 29.46
C LYS A 396 18.54 12.43 29.12
N LYS A 397 17.74 11.55 28.49
CA LYS A 397 18.22 10.21 28.12
C LYS A 397 19.22 10.22 26.97
N ILE A 398 19.06 11.13 26.01
CA ILE A 398 20.04 11.36 24.93
C ILE A 398 21.39 11.75 25.54
N GLU A 399 21.38 12.66 26.51
CA GLU A 399 22.56 13.12 27.24
C GLU A 399 23.20 12.01 28.09
N GLU A 400 22.41 11.31 28.90
CA GLU A 400 22.86 10.16 29.71
C GLU A 400 23.49 9.06 28.87
N LEU A 401 22.92 8.80 27.69
CA LEU A 401 23.42 7.79 26.76
C LEU A 401 24.55 8.31 25.88
N ALA A 402 25.00 9.56 26.03
CA ALA A 402 26.02 10.18 25.18
C ALA A 402 25.77 9.92 23.68
N ILE A 403 24.52 10.13 23.22
CA ILE A 403 24.17 10.05 21.80
C ILE A 403 24.39 11.42 21.19
N ASP A 404 25.43 11.55 20.36
CA ASP A 404 25.63 12.76 19.56
C ASP A 404 24.71 12.71 18.34
N TYR A 405 23.45 13.13 18.54
CA TYR A 405 22.44 13.12 17.49
C TYR A 405 22.92 13.91 16.27
N ASN A 406 23.59 15.05 16.46
CA ASN A 406 24.03 15.92 15.36
C ASN A 406 25.10 15.28 14.46
N LYS A 407 25.85 14.29 14.98
CA LYS A 407 26.81 13.50 14.20
C LYS A 407 26.18 12.34 13.44
N LEU A 408 24.90 12.03 13.66
CA LEU A 408 24.23 11.00 12.87
C LEU A 408 24.11 11.44 11.39
N PRO A 409 24.20 10.49 10.45
CA PRO A 409 23.96 10.76 9.03
C PRO A 409 22.69 11.58 8.80
N VAL A 410 22.78 12.57 7.91
CA VAL A 410 21.68 13.53 7.70
C VAL A 410 20.41 12.83 7.24
N MET A 411 20.51 11.79 6.41
CA MET A 411 19.37 10.95 5.99
C MET A 411 18.56 10.40 7.17
N PHE A 412 19.22 9.98 8.26
CA PHE A 412 18.52 9.44 9.44
C PHE A 412 17.83 10.52 10.25
N ARG A 413 18.30 11.77 10.14
CA ARG A 413 17.75 12.90 10.88
C ARG A 413 16.65 13.60 10.12
N GLN A 414 16.86 13.81 8.82
CA GLN A 414 16.00 14.65 7.98
C GLN A 414 15.10 13.82 7.06
N GLY A 415 15.32 12.52 6.90
CA GLY A 415 14.69 11.72 5.86
C GLY A 415 15.28 12.00 4.48
N SER A 416 14.51 11.69 3.44
CA SER A 416 14.92 11.81 2.05
C SER A 416 13.89 12.60 1.24
N SER A 417 14.31 13.72 0.66
CA SER A 417 13.55 14.52 -0.30
C SER A 417 13.96 14.12 -1.71
N VAL A 418 12.99 13.76 -2.55
CA VAL A 418 13.19 13.32 -3.93
C VAL A 418 12.43 14.25 -4.85
N TYR A 419 13.14 14.90 -5.76
CA TYR A 419 12.54 15.89 -6.65
C TYR A 419 13.37 16.08 -7.92
N ARG A 420 12.81 16.79 -8.89
CA ARG A 420 13.51 17.11 -10.14
C ARG A 420 14.27 18.41 -9.98
N ASP A 421 15.57 18.32 -10.17
CA ASP A 421 16.41 19.49 -10.30
C ASP A 421 16.41 19.97 -11.76
N LYS A 422 16.14 21.26 -11.95
CA LYS A 422 16.28 21.91 -13.25
C LYS A 422 17.74 22.27 -13.40
N VAL A 423 18.55 21.29 -13.80
CA VAL A 423 19.90 21.59 -14.28
C VAL A 423 19.75 22.50 -15.50
N ASP A 424 20.41 23.66 -15.51
CA ASP A 424 20.57 24.53 -16.68
C ASP A 424 21.31 23.77 -17.79
N THR A 425 20.63 22.86 -18.48
CA THR A 425 21.14 22.29 -19.72
C THR A 425 21.00 23.35 -20.79
N VAL A 426 22.14 23.90 -21.21
CA VAL A 426 22.27 24.69 -22.44
C VAL A 426 21.47 23.97 -23.54
N PRO A 427 20.52 24.64 -24.22
CA PRO A 427 19.77 24.00 -25.29
C PRO A 427 20.75 23.60 -26.39
N THR A 428 20.99 22.30 -26.55
CA THR A 428 21.62 21.77 -27.76
C THR A 428 20.62 22.00 -28.89
N HIS A 429 20.89 23.01 -29.71
CA HIS A 429 20.18 23.20 -30.97
C HIS A 429 20.48 22.00 -31.86
N GLU A 430 19.53 21.06 -31.95
CA GLU A 430 19.47 20.12 -33.08
C GLU A 430 18.61 20.75 -34.18
N GLU A 431 19.15 20.82 -35.39
CA GLU A 431 18.47 21.22 -36.62
C GLU A 431 17.42 20.17 -37.02
N ASN A 432 16.35 20.00 -36.25
CA ASN A 432 15.18 19.20 -36.66
C ASN A 432 13.98 19.40 -35.71
N GLY A 433 13.54 20.64 -35.49
CA GLY A 433 12.15 21.02 -35.13
C GLY A 433 11.46 20.39 -33.91
N ASN A 434 12.08 19.45 -33.20
CA ASN A 434 11.56 18.78 -32.02
C ASN A 434 12.39 19.23 -30.83
N SER A 435 11.92 20.26 -30.13
CA SER A 435 12.44 20.59 -28.81
C SER A 435 12.11 19.46 -27.85
N PHE A 436 13.04 18.52 -27.64
CA PHE A 436 12.98 17.68 -26.46
C PHE A 436 13.25 18.59 -25.26
N GLU A 437 12.20 18.91 -24.50
CA GLU A 437 12.37 19.45 -23.14
C GLU A 437 13.36 18.54 -22.42
N SER A 438 14.50 19.08 -22.00
CA SER A 438 15.47 18.30 -21.25
C SER A 438 14.80 17.89 -19.94
N LYS A 439 14.61 16.59 -19.77
CA LYS A 439 14.00 16.05 -18.55
C LYS A 439 14.99 16.29 -17.42
N GLY A 440 14.69 17.26 -16.55
CA GLY A 440 15.48 17.55 -15.34
C GLY A 440 15.76 16.26 -14.56
N LYS A 441 16.96 16.16 -14.00
CA LYS A 441 17.44 14.97 -13.30
C LYS A 441 16.69 14.81 -11.98
N VAL A 442 16.20 13.60 -11.69
CA VAL A 442 15.67 13.31 -10.34
C VAL A 442 16.85 13.16 -9.39
N ILE A 443 16.85 13.94 -8.32
CA ILE A 443 17.87 13.93 -7.28
C ILE A 443 17.26 13.52 -5.93
N VAL A 444 18.12 13.04 -5.04
CA VAL A 444 17.78 12.71 -3.66
C VAL A 444 18.64 13.57 -2.76
N GLU A 445 17.99 14.30 -1.86
CA GLU A 445 18.65 15.15 -0.89
C GLU A 445 18.15 14.90 0.54
N HIS A 446 18.97 15.26 1.51
CA HIS A 446 18.67 15.12 2.93
C HIS A 446 18.72 16.51 3.58
N VAL A 447 17.65 17.27 3.42
CA VAL A 447 17.59 18.70 3.76
C VAL A 447 16.39 19.01 4.64
N ASP A 448 16.46 20.11 5.39
CA ASP A 448 15.32 20.64 6.15
C ASP A 448 14.28 21.21 5.17
N ILE A 449 13.08 20.63 5.19
CA ILE A 449 11.92 21.07 4.40
C ILE A 449 10.86 21.76 5.28
N ILE A 450 11.14 21.93 6.58
CA ILE A 450 10.29 22.69 7.51
C ILE A 450 10.50 24.19 7.32
N GLY A 451 11.75 24.62 7.21
CA GLY A 451 12.12 26.01 6.96
C GLY A 451 11.70 26.50 5.57
N PRO A 452 11.69 27.82 5.35
CA PRO A 452 11.37 28.38 4.03
C PRO A 452 12.51 28.22 3.02
N THR A 453 13.76 28.05 3.46
CA THR A 453 14.97 28.07 2.62
C THR A 453 14.87 27.10 1.43
N PHE A 454 14.60 25.82 1.69
CA PHE A 454 14.43 24.81 0.65
C PHE A 454 13.37 25.22 -0.39
N TRP A 455 12.21 25.66 0.08
CA TRP A 455 11.11 26.05 -0.83
C TRP A 455 11.41 27.31 -1.64
N LEU A 456 12.22 28.22 -1.11
CA LEU A 456 12.66 29.43 -1.82
C LEU A 456 13.76 29.15 -2.84
N GLU A 457 14.62 28.16 -2.59
CA GLU A 457 15.66 27.72 -3.51
C GLU A 457 15.09 26.86 -4.66
N HIS A 458 13.95 26.21 -4.43
CA HIS A 458 13.31 25.31 -5.38
C HIS A 458 11.84 25.68 -5.67
N LEU A 459 11.61 26.94 -6.06
CA LEU A 459 10.27 27.49 -6.34
C LEU A 459 9.46 26.61 -7.32
N ASN A 460 10.13 26.03 -8.31
CA ASN A 460 9.52 25.18 -9.34
C ASN A 460 8.89 23.86 -8.84
N ILE A 461 9.08 23.48 -7.57
CA ILE A 461 8.49 22.25 -7.03
C ILE A 461 7.01 22.46 -6.71
N LEU A 462 6.67 23.58 -6.06
CA LEU A 462 5.31 23.86 -5.58
C LEU A 462 4.66 25.10 -6.20
N ASP A 463 5.41 25.91 -6.95
CA ASP A 463 4.85 27.00 -7.73
C ASP A 463 4.38 26.49 -9.10
N GLU A 464 3.07 26.27 -9.19
CA GLU A 464 2.30 26.22 -10.45
C GLU A 464 1.26 27.33 -10.48
#